data_AF-A0A923E1I8-F1
#
_entry.id   AF-A0A923E1I8-F1
#
_cell.length_a   1.000
_cell.length_b   1.000
_cell.length_c   1.000
_cell.angle_alpha   90.00
_cell.angle_beta   90.00
_cell.angle_gamma   90.00
#
_symmetry.space_group_name_H-M   'P 1'
#
loop_
_entity.id
_entity.type
_entity.pdbx_description
1 polymer ?
#
loop_
_entity_poly.entity_id
_entity_poly.type
_entity_poly.pdbx_seq_one_letter_code
_entity_poly.pdbx_strand_id
1 'polypeptide(L)'
;MKKLLIFFIALSSVFGTYAQNTQGKSDDLGRITLAAYVPEQIEKMPESARSILSNKLNQLISQNGIGGSTLNERFIITANIGVMSKDITGTAPTMMALSLDVTLYVGDGIEGTKFASTTISVKGVGENETKAYISALKNINGNNTSIQAFLESGKARILKYYNTRCDFIISDAQSLAAQGRYEEAFYKLSGIPEASSACYSKARAAIIPIYKKHIDKMCQVRLMEAKTAWAASQNYEGATKAGDILSQIDPNSSCYQDVKTFVGQISKSIKENDTREWNFIFKQQQADADVLKSAYTAAAAYANAQQPAAVIYNVKGWW
;
A
#
# COMPACT_ATOMS: atom_id res chain seq x y z
N MET A 1 62.73 13.49 -52.40
CA MET A 1 63.25 12.51 -51.42
C MET A 1 62.57 12.76 -50.07
N LYS A 2 62.13 11.67 -49.45
CA LYS A 2 61.72 11.49 -48.04
C LYS A 2 60.40 12.11 -47.53
N LYS A 3 59.52 11.17 -47.22
CA LYS A 3 58.32 11.22 -46.36
C LYS A 3 58.66 11.77 -44.96
N LEU A 4 57.72 12.46 -44.32
CA LEU A 4 57.36 12.12 -42.94
C LEU A 4 55.89 12.49 -42.64
N LEU A 5 55.17 11.47 -42.18
CA LEU A 5 53.84 11.48 -41.59
C LEU A 5 53.93 11.98 -40.12
N ILE A 6 52.81 12.48 -39.57
CA ILE A 6 52.30 12.40 -38.18
C ILE A 6 51.41 13.66 -37.98
N PHE A 7 50.10 13.61 -38.22
CA PHE A 7 49.02 13.20 -37.31
C PHE A 7 48.94 14.02 -36.01
N PHE A 8 48.10 15.05 -35.97
CA PHE A 8 47.34 15.38 -34.76
C PHE A 8 45.94 15.88 -35.14
N ILE A 9 44.98 15.06 -34.73
CA ILE A 9 43.54 15.19 -34.90
C ILE A 9 42.95 15.99 -33.72
N ALA A 10 41.82 16.64 -34.01
CA ALA A 10 40.80 17.15 -33.07
C ALA A 10 41.04 18.52 -32.40
N LEU A 11 40.72 19.57 -33.17
CA LEU A 11 40.11 20.78 -32.62
C LEU A 11 38.59 20.60 -32.70
N SER A 12 38.00 19.82 -31.79
CA SER A 12 36.55 19.70 -31.63
C SER A 12 36.11 20.59 -30.47
N SER A 13 35.43 21.67 -30.84
CA SER A 13 34.69 22.57 -29.97
C SER A 13 33.89 21.79 -28.91
N VAL A 14 34.21 22.08 -27.65
CA VAL A 14 33.44 21.71 -26.48
C VAL A 14 32.11 22.47 -26.52
N PHE A 15 31.16 21.99 -27.31
CA PHE A 15 29.75 22.25 -27.05
C PHE A 15 29.32 21.24 -26.00
N GLY A 16 29.47 21.63 -24.73
CA GLY A 16 28.77 20.99 -23.64
C GLY A 16 27.27 21.19 -23.85
N THR A 17 26.61 20.22 -24.47
CA THR A 17 25.17 20.10 -24.40
C THR A 17 24.83 19.72 -22.96
N TYR A 18 24.59 20.73 -22.14
CA TYR A 18 23.83 20.56 -20.92
C TYR A 18 22.41 20.19 -21.32
N ALA A 19 22.16 18.89 -21.52
CA ALA A 19 20.83 18.34 -21.37
C ALA A 19 20.48 18.38 -19.86
N GLN A 20 20.31 19.59 -19.32
CA GLN A 20 19.63 19.76 -18.05
C GLN A 20 18.15 19.55 -18.33
N ASN A 21 17.71 18.31 -18.15
CA ASN A 21 16.30 18.04 -17.97
C ASN A 21 15.89 18.71 -16.65
N THR A 22 15.38 19.94 -16.74
CA THR A 22 14.74 20.67 -15.63
C THR A 22 13.30 20.20 -15.40
N GLN A 23 12.95 19.02 -15.89
CA GLN A 23 11.88 18.25 -15.28
C GLN A 23 12.43 17.79 -13.93
N GLY A 24 12.18 18.63 -12.90
CA GLY A 24 12.61 18.38 -11.54
C GLY A 24 12.40 16.91 -11.24
N LYS A 25 13.44 16.24 -10.72
CA LYS A 25 13.34 14.88 -10.21
C LYS A 25 12.04 14.83 -9.43
N SER A 26 11.06 14.17 -10.04
CA SER A 26 9.75 14.09 -9.48
C SER A 26 9.95 13.43 -8.13
N ASP A 27 9.50 14.10 -7.08
CA ASP A 27 9.47 13.60 -5.71
C ASP A 27 8.42 12.45 -5.70
N ASP A 28 8.69 11.38 -6.46
CA ASP A 28 7.76 10.30 -6.79
C ASP A 28 7.36 9.50 -5.54
N LEU A 29 8.15 9.63 -4.46
CA LEU A 29 7.87 9.11 -3.12
C LEU A 29 6.82 9.94 -2.35
N GLY A 30 6.37 11.10 -2.86
CA GLY A 30 5.55 12.06 -2.12
C GLY A 30 4.16 12.35 -2.69
N ARG A 31 3.61 11.51 -3.58
CA ARG A 31 2.30 11.78 -4.22
C ARG A 31 1.21 10.87 -3.68
N ILE A 32 0.07 11.48 -3.33
CA ILE A 32 -1.16 10.73 -3.10
C ILE A 32 -1.61 10.13 -4.42
N THR A 33 -1.66 8.80 -4.49
CA THR A 33 -2.17 8.02 -5.60
C THR A 33 -3.59 7.54 -5.31
N LEU A 34 -4.37 7.27 -6.36
CA LEU A 34 -5.74 6.79 -6.27
C LEU A 34 -5.92 5.55 -7.14
N ALA A 35 -6.77 4.62 -6.69
CA ALA A 35 -7.31 3.54 -7.51
C ALA A 35 -8.79 3.77 -7.83
N ALA A 36 -9.21 3.30 -9.01
CA ALA A 36 -10.63 3.29 -9.36
C ALA A 36 -11.32 2.11 -8.68
N TYR A 37 -12.43 2.39 -8.01
CA TYR A 37 -13.30 1.38 -7.44
C TYR A 37 -14.75 1.64 -7.85
N VAL A 38 -15.43 0.62 -8.36
CA VAL A 38 -16.86 0.69 -8.66
C VAL A 38 -17.53 -0.47 -7.91
N PRO A 39 -18.42 -0.21 -6.94
CA PRO A 39 -19.06 -1.26 -6.17
C PRO A 39 -19.94 -2.12 -7.08
N GLU A 40 -20.11 -3.40 -6.72
CA GLU A 40 -20.83 -4.34 -7.57
C GLU A 40 -22.33 -4.00 -7.71
N GLN A 41 -22.90 -3.31 -6.73
CA GLN A 41 -24.33 -3.01 -6.60
C GLN A 41 -24.58 -1.50 -6.68
N ILE A 42 -24.43 -0.90 -7.85
CA ILE A 42 -25.07 0.40 -8.14
C ILE A 42 -26.48 0.11 -8.63
N GLU A 43 -27.49 0.55 -7.88
CA GLU A 43 -28.89 0.26 -8.17
C GLU A 43 -29.25 0.66 -9.61
N LYS A 44 -29.92 -0.23 -10.35
CA LYS A 44 -30.40 0.01 -11.73
C LYS A 44 -29.30 0.30 -12.77
N MET A 45 -28.03 -0.01 -12.49
CA MET A 45 -26.94 0.07 -13.47
C MET A 45 -26.73 -1.27 -14.20
N PRO A 46 -26.71 -1.27 -15.56
CA PRO A 46 -26.31 -2.45 -16.33
C PRO A 46 -24.82 -2.81 -16.17
N GLU A 47 -24.50 -4.11 -16.20
CA GLU A 47 -23.11 -4.61 -16.03
C GLU A 47 -22.12 -4.00 -17.03
N SER A 48 -22.50 -3.90 -18.31
CA SER A 48 -21.64 -3.29 -19.33
C SER A 48 -21.42 -1.79 -19.09
N ALA A 49 -22.38 -1.09 -18.49
CA ALA A 49 -22.21 0.31 -18.08
C ALA A 49 -21.24 0.45 -16.89
N ARG A 50 -21.22 -0.53 -15.99
CA ARG A 50 -20.27 -0.60 -14.87
C ARG A 50 -18.82 -0.67 -15.35
N SER A 51 -18.54 -1.51 -16.36
CA SER A 51 -17.21 -1.58 -16.99
C SER A 51 -16.80 -0.24 -17.61
N ILE A 52 -17.74 0.46 -18.28
CA ILE A 52 -17.48 1.80 -18.82
C ILE A 52 -17.19 2.81 -17.72
N LEU A 53 -17.94 2.79 -16.61
CA LEU A 53 -17.67 3.66 -15.47
C LEU A 53 -16.28 3.40 -14.88
N SER A 54 -15.92 2.13 -14.68
CA SER A 54 -14.57 1.75 -14.19
C SER A 54 -13.48 2.27 -15.12
N ASN A 55 -13.61 2.08 -16.43
CA ASN A 55 -12.67 2.61 -17.42
C ASN A 55 -12.60 4.14 -17.39
N LYS A 56 -13.73 4.82 -17.17
CA LYS A 56 -13.77 6.27 -17.02
C LYS A 56 -13.05 6.75 -15.76
N LEU A 57 -13.27 6.11 -14.62
CA LEU A 57 -12.55 6.44 -13.39
C LEU A 57 -11.03 6.23 -13.56
N ASN A 58 -10.61 5.12 -14.18
CA ASN A 58 -9.20 4.90 -14.52
C ASN A 58 -8.65 5.96 -15.48
N GLN A 59 -9.44 6.39 -16.47
CA GLN A 59 -9.06 7.47 -17.37
C GLN A 59 -8.88 8.80 -16.60
N LEU A 60 -9.78 9.13 -15.66
CA LEU A 60 -9.65 10.31 -14.80
C LEU A 60 -8.33 10.28 -14.01
N ILE A 61 -8.01 9.13 -13.40
CA ILE A 61 -6.79 8.94 -12.62
C ILE A 61 -5.55 9.16 -13.49
N SER A 62 -5.47 8.48 -14.64
CA SER A 62 -4.33 8.54 -15.55
C SER A 62 -4.14 9.94 -16.16
N GLN A 63 -5.23 10.61 -16.56
CA GLN A 63 -5.18 11.96 -17.14
C GLN A 63 -4.69 13.01 -16.15
N ASN A 64 -4.93 12.80 -14.85
CA ASN A 64 -4.53 13.72 -13.79
C ASN A 64 -3.21 13.30 -13.10
N GLY A 65 -2.53 12.26 -13.59
CA GLY A 65 -1.24 11.81 -13.05
C GLY A 65 -1.30 11.28 -11.62
N ILE A 66 -2.44 10.70 -11.21
CA ILE A 66 -2.72 10.24 -9.83
C ILE A 66 -2.75 8.71 -9.75
N GLY A 67 -2.26 8.02 -10.78
CA GLY A 67 -2.28 6.56 -10.84
C GLY A 67 -1.32 5.93 -9.84
N GLY A 68 -1.84 5.02 -9.01
CA GLY A 68 -1.04 4.11 -8.20
C GLY A 68 -0.50 2.94 -9.02
N SER A 69 0.66 2.44 -8.65
CA SER A 69 1.26 1.21 -9.20
C SER A 69 1.12 0.00 -8.26
N THR A 70 0.54 0.21 -7.08
CA THR A 70 0.43 -0.79 -6.02
C THR A 70 -0.82 -1.65 -6.21
N LEU A 71 -0.62 -2.96 -6.13
CA LEU A 71 -1.70 -3.90 -5.83
C LEU A 71 -2.20 -3.51 -4.44
N ASN A 72 -3.43 -3.01 -4.32
CA ASN A 72 -4.09 -2.57 -3.07
C ASN A 72 -3.82 -1.11 -2.63
N GLU A 73 -4.13 -0.15 -3.51
CA GLU A 73 -4.11 1.28 -3.17
C GLU A 73 -5.10 1.63 -2.04
N ARG A 74 -4.66 2.41 -1.04
CA ARG A 74 -5.52 2.75 0.12
C ARG A 74 -6.58 3.80 -0.24
N PHE A 75 -6.20 4.78 -1.05
CA PHE A 75 -7.09 5.85 -1.45
C PHE A 75 -7.76 5.52 -2.77
N ILE A 76 -9.06 5.76 -2.84
CA ILE A 76 -9.86 5.41 -4.01
C ILE A 76 -10.62 6.60 -4.54
N ILE A 77 -10.89 6.57 -5.84
CA ILE A 77 -12.01 7.27 -6.46
C ILE A 77 -13.12 6.26 -6.76
N THR A 78 -14.33 6.58 -6.35
CA THR A 78 -15.52 5.79 -6.65
C THR A 78 -16.67 6.69 -7.09
N ALA A 79 -17.78 6.10 -7.51
CA ALA A 79 -18.94 6.82 -7.98
C ALA A 79 -20.25 6.13 -7.60
N ASN A 80 -21.28 6.93 -7.38
CA ASN A 80 -22.67 6.49 -7.34
C ASN A 80 -23.47 7.20 -8.44
N ILE A 81 -24.48 6.52 -9.00
CA ILE A 81 -25.31 7.05 -10.08
C ILE A 81 -26.75 7.22 -9.63
N GLY A 82 -27.28 8.43 -9.82
CA GLY A 82 -28.71 8.72 -9.75
C GLY A 82 -29.31 8.86 -11.15
N VAL A 83 -30.43 8.18 -11.42
CA VAL A 83 -31.20 8.39 -12.66
C VAL A 83 -32.15 9.55 -12.45
N MET A 84 -31.94 10.66 -13.17
CA MET A 84 -32.74 11.88 -13.05
C MET A 84 -33.96 11.87 -13.95
N SER A 85 -33.80 11.39 -15.19
CA SER A 85 -34.93 11.17 -16.09
C SER A 85 -34.67 9.97 -16.99
N LYS A 86 -35.77 9.35 -17.42
CA LYS A 86 -35.81 8.25 -18.38
C LYS A 86 -36.95 8.49 -19.34
N ASP A 87 -36.60 8.95 -20.53
CA ASP A 87 -37.53 9.41 -21.54
C ASP A 87 -37.43 8.53 -22.79
N ILE A 88 -38.53 8.41 -23.51
CA ILE A 88 -38.58 7.75 -24.82
C ILE A 88 -38.74 8.84 -25.88
N THR A 89 -37.91 8.81 -26.93
CA THR A 89 -37.99 9.82 -27.99
C THR A 89 -39.26 9.63 -28.82
N GLY A 90 -39.96 10.72 -29.12
CA GLY A 90 -41.20 10.69 -29.93
C GLY A 90 -40.99 10.48 -31.44
N THR A 91 -39.75 10.40 -31.90
CA THR A 91 -39.38 10.24 -33.32
C THR A 91 -39.04 8.78 -33.65
N ALA A 92 -39.22 8.36 -34.91
CA ALA A 92 -38.75 7.08 -35.41
C ALA A 92 -37.27 7.15 -35.86
N PRO A 93 -36.41 6.15 -35.52
CA PRO A 93 -36.69 5.04 -34.62
C PRO A 93 -36.81 5.52 -33.17
N THR A 94 -37.68 4.88 -32.40
CA THR A 94 -37.83 5.15 -30.97
C THR A 94 -36.52 4.84 -30.23
N MET A 95 -36.02 5.81 -29.47
CA MET A 95 -34.81 5.70 -28.65
C MET A 95 -35.12 5.96 -27.19
N MET A 96 -34.22 5.54 -26.31
CA MET A 96 -34.24 5.86 -24.89
C MET A 96 -33.23 6.97 -24.60
N ALA A 97 -33.68 8.02 -23.90
CA ALA A 97 -32.85 9.11 -23.40
C ALA A 97 -32.77 9.04 -21.87
N LEU A 98 -31.55 9.07 -21.34
CA LEU A 98 -31.27 9.10 -19.92
C LEU A 98 -30.57 10.40 -19.54
N SER A 99 -30.97 10.97 -18.41
CA SER A 99 -30.21 11.97 -17.68
C SER A 99 -29.75 11.36 -16.37
N LEU A 100 -28.43 11.35 -16.14
CA LEU A 100 -27.80 10.73 -14.98
C LEU A 100 -27.04 11.78 -14.17
N ASP A 101 -27.15 11.72 -12.86
CA ASP A 101 -26.24 12.40 -11.94
C ASP A 101 -25.17 11.41 -11.48
N VAL A 102 -23.94 11.67 -11.89
CA VAL A 102 -22.76 10.89 -11.51
C VAL A 102 -22.11 11.61 -10.32
N THR A 103 -22.25 11.05 -9.13
CA THR A 103 -21.58 11.59 -7.94
C THR A 103 -20.28 10.83 -7.71
N LEU A 104 -19.15 11.54 -7.86
CA LEU A 104 -17.81 11.04 -7.63
C LEU A 104 -17.39 11.29 -6.18
N TYR A 105 -16.59 10.37 -5.63
CA TYR A 105 -16.07 10.43 -4.27
C TYR A 105 -14.58 10.09 -4.25
N VAL A 106 -13.81 10.82 -3.44
CA VAL A 106 -12.43 10.48 -3.09
C VAL A 106 -12.37 10.26 -1.59
N GLY A 107 -11.75 9.16 -1.17
CA GLY A 107 -11.68 8.78 0.23
C GLY A 107 -10.66 7.68 0.52
N ASP A 108 -10.48 7.44 1.81
CA ASP A 108 -9.77 6.28 2.34
C ASP A 108 -10.68 5.06 2.22
N GLY A 109 -10.38 4.16 1.27
CA GLY A 109 -11.18 2.98 1.03
C GLY A 109 -11.02 1.91 2.11
N ILE A 110 -10.00 2.00 2.96
CA ILE A 110 -9.76 1.03 4.04
C ILE A 110 -10.51 1.46 5.29
N GLU A 111 -10.27 2.70 5.77
CA GLU A 111 -10.95 3.24 6.96
C GLU A 111 -12.39 3.68 6.67
N GLY A 112 -12.74 3.86 5.40
CA GLY A 112 -14.05 4.34 4.95
C GLY A 112 -14.28 5.84 5.15
N THR A 113 -13.21 6.62 5.22
CA THR A 113 -13.30 8.08 5.38
C THR A 113 -13.47 8.76 4.02
N LYS A 114 -14.64 9.38 3.78
CA LYS A 114 -14.87 10.24 2.61
C LYS A 114 -14.21 11.61 2.80
N PHE A 115 -13.34 12.01 1.87
CA PHE A 115 -12.67 13.32 1.91
C PHE A 115 -13.34 14.36 1.02
N ALA A 116 -13.73 13.98 -0.18
CA ALA A 116 -14.35 14.89 -1.14
C ALA A 116 -15.45 14.21 -1.95
N SER A 117 -16.35 15.02 -2.49
CA SER A 117 -17.37 14.60 -3.45
C SER A 117 -17.65 15.70 -4.46
N THR A 118 -18.06 15.31 -5.67
CA THR A 118 -18.62 16.22 -6.67
C THR A 118 -19.66 15.48 -7.50
N THR A 119 -20.66 16.20 -8.01
CA THR A 119 -21.68 15.64 -8.90
C THR A 119 -21.55 16.28 -10.27
N ILE A 120 -21.65 15.47 -11.32
CA ILE A 120 -21.78 15.93 -12.70
C ILE A 120 -23.02 15.30 -13.32
N SER A 121 -23.77 16.09 -14.09
CA SER A 121 -24.90 15.56 -14.85
C SER A 121 -24.45 15.19 -16.26
N VAL A 122 -24.74 13.96 -16.69
CA VAL A 122 -24.45 13.46 -18.03
C VAL A 122 -25.72 12.93 -18.67
N LYS A 123 -25.83 13.12 -19.98
CA LYS A 123 -26.97 12.65 -20.77
C LYS A 123 -26.50 11.67 -21.82
N GLY A 124 -27.33 10.69 -22.13
CA GLY A 124 -27.06 9.69 -23.16
C GLY A 124 -28.33 9.21 -23.82
N VAL A 125 -28.24 8.96 -25.11
CA VAL A 125 -29.33 8.41 -25.92
C VAL A 125 -28.86 7.10 -26.55
N GLY A 126 -29.73 6.10 -26.59
CA GLY A 126 -29.45 4.79 -27.20
C GLY A 126 -30.72 4.02 -27.53
N GLU A 127 -30.60 2.99 -28.36
CA GLU A 127 -31.74 2.15 -28.77
C GLU A 127 -32.40 1.39 -27.60
N ASN A 128 -31.70 1.27 -26.47
CA ASN A 128 -32.21 0.69 -25.23
C ASN A 128 -31.50 1.33 -24.02
N GLU A 129 -31.96 0.98 -22.81
CA GLU A 129 -31.44 1.51 -21.54
C GLU A 129 -29.93 1.32 -21.38
N THR A 130 -29.42 0.14 -21.69
CA THR A 130 -27.99 -0.16 -21.60
C THR A 130 -27.16 0.73 -22.53
N LYS A 131 -27.60 0.89 -23.79
CA LYS A 131 -26.92 1.78 -24.75
C LYS A 131 -27.00 3.24 -24.32
N ALA A 132 -28.14 3.69 -23.79
CA ALA A 132 -28.29 5.05 -23.26
C ALA A 132 -27.37 5.31 -22.05
N TYR A 133 -27.25 4.35 -21.13
CA TYR A 133 -26.32 4.41 -19.99
C TYR A 133 -24.86 4.51 -20.45
N ILE A 134 -24.44 3.62 -21.36
CA ILE A 134 -23.08 3.63 -21.91
C ILE A 134 -22.80 4.98 -22.61
N SER A 135 -23.76 5.48 -23.39
CA SER A 135 -23.67 6.77 -24.08
C SER A 135 -23.50 7.92 -23.07
N ALA A 136 -24.27 7.92 -21.99
CA ALA A 136 -24.19 8.93 -20.93
C ALA A 136 -22.84 8.89 -20.21
N LEU A 137 -22.38 7.72 -19.77
CA LEU A 137 -21.11 7.57 -19.05
C LEU A 137 -19.90 7.89 -19.94
N LYS A 138 -19.98 7.66 -21.26
CA LYS A 138 -18.93 8.07 -22.20
C LYS A 138 -18.72 9.60 -22.22
N ASN A 139 -19.75 10.37 -21.88
CA ASN A 139 -19.70 11.84 -21.81
C ASN A 139 -19.05 12.38 -20.52
N ILE A 140 -18.63 11.51 -19.58
CA ILE A 140 -17.75 11.91 -18.48
C ILE A 140 -16.41 12.35 -19.08
N ASN A 141 -16.10 13.64 -18.92
CA ASN A 141 -14.92 14.29 -19.46
C ASN A 141 -13.92 14.61 -18.33
N GLY A 142 -12.71 14.04 -18.39
CA GLY A 142 -11.67 14.29 -17.39
C GLY A 142 -11.08 15.70 -17.38
N ASN A 143 -11.33 16.49 -18.43
CA ASN A 143 -10.98 17.90 -18.47
C ASN A 143 -12.09 18.80 -17.89
N ASN A 144 -13.14 18.22 -17.29
CA ASN A 144 -14.16 18.99 -16.60
C ASN A 144 -13.54 19.69 -15.38
N THR A 145 -13.70 21.01 -15.30
CA THR A 145 -13.10 21.85 -14.24
C THR A 145 -13.59 21.48 -12.84
N SER A 146 -14.83 21.02 -12.69
CA SER A 146 -15.36 20.56 -11.40
C SER A 146 -14.70 19.24 -10.97
N ILE A 147 -14.45 18.32 -11.90
CA ILE A 147 -13.72 17.07 -11.61
C ILE A 147 -12.26 17.37 -11.23
N GLN A 148 -11.58 18.27 -11.97
CA GLN A 148 -10.21 18.65 -11.66
C GLN A 148 -10.11 19.30 -10.26
N ALA A 149 -10.98 20.26 -9.96
CA ALA A 149 -11.03 20.91 -8.65
C ALA A 149 -11.36 19.91 -7.52
N PHE A 150 -12.25 18.95 -7.79
CA PHE A 150 -12.58 17.87 -6.88
C PHE A 150 -11.38 16.97 -6.57
N LEU A 151 -10.63 16.54 -7.58
CA LEU A 151 -9.44 15.69 -7.41
C LEU A 151 -8.36 16.41 -6.60
N GLU A 152 -8.08 17.67 -6.90
CA GLU A 152 -7.12 18.48 -6.14
C GLU A 152 -7.56 18.71 -4.69
N SER A 153 -8.84 19.04 -4.49
CA SER A 153 -9.43 19.17 -3.15
C SER A 153 -9.37 17.86 -2.37
N GLY A 154 -9.62 16.73 -3.01
CA GLY A 154 -9.51 15.39 -2.43
C GLY A 154 -8.10 15.11 -1.89
N LYS A 155 -7.07 15.32 -2.71
CA LYS A 155 -5.65 15.18 -2.29
C LYS A 155 -5.32 16.09 -1.10
N ALA A 156 -5.69 17.37 -1.20
CA ALA A 156 -5.42 18.34 -0.13
C ALA A 156 -6.09 17.94 1.19
N ARG A 157 -7.32 17.41 1.14
CA ARG A 157 -8.06 16.94 2.32
C ARG A 157 -7.48 15.65 2.91
N ILE A 158 -6.99 14.72 2.08
CA ILE A 158 -6.24 13.54 2.55
C ILE A 158 -5.02 14.01 3.36
N LEU A 159 -4.18 14.86 2.78
CA LEU A 159 -2.99 15.39 3.46
C LEU A 159 -3.33 16.12 4.75
N LYS A 160 -4.35 16.99 4.71
CA LYS A 160 -4.83 17.71 5.88
C LYS A 160 -5.28 16.77 6.98
N TYR A 161 -6.01 15.70 6.65
CA TYR A 161 -6.46 14.71 7.62
C TYR A 161 -5.28 14.09 8.38
N TYR A 162 -4.32 13.51 7.67
CA TYR A 162 -3.15 12.87 8.30
C TYR A 162 -2.29 13.87 9.08
N ASN A 163 -2.05 15.06 8.54
CA ASN A 163 -1.28 16.09 9.23
C ASN A 163 -1.97 16.54 10.53
N THR A 164 -3.30 16.69 10.52
CA THR A 164 -4.06 17.18 11.68
C THR A 164 -4.32 16.08 12.71
N ARG A 165 -4.49 14.84 12.25
CA ARG A 165 -4.82 13.68 13.11
C ARG A 165 -3.59 12.89 13.53
N CYS A 166 -2.39 13.32 13.12
CA CYS A 166 -1.16 12.57 13.28
C CYS A 166 -0.94 12.06 14.71
N ASP A 167 -0.99 12.97 15.69
CA ASP A 167 -0.69 12.62 17.08
C ASP A 167 -1.76 11.66 17.65
N PHE A 168 -3.02 11.77 17.21
CA PHE A 168 -4.07 10.81 17.56
C PHE A 168 -3.84 9.43 16.94
N ILE A 169 -3.43 9.38 15.66
CA ILE A 169 -3.14 8.10 14.99
C ILE A 169 -1.97 7.40 15.69
N ILE A 170 -0.93 8.14 16.05
CA ILE A 170 0.24 7.60 16.76
C ILE A 170 -0.13 7.15 18.17
N SER A 171 -0.90 7.95 18.91
CA SER A 171 -1.35 7.61 20.26
C SER A 171 -2.23 6.34 20.27
N ASP A 172 -3.08 6.18 19.27
CA ASP A 172 -3.92 4.99 19.11
C ASP A 172 -3.07 3.75 18.80
N ALA A 173 -2.09 3.87 17.89
CA ALA A 173 -1.13 2.79 17.62
C ALA A 173 -0.30 2.41 18.87
N GLN A 174 0.12 3.38 19.67
CA GLN A 174 0.78 3.12 20.95
C GLN A 174 -0.12 2.39 21.94
N SER A 175 -1.42 2.70 21.94
CA SER A 175 -2.43 2.05 22.79
C SER A 175 -2.67 0.60 22.35
N LEU A 176 -2.71 0.33 21.05
CA LEU A 176 -2.75 -1.03 20.49
C LEU A 176 -1.51 -1.83 20.91
N ALA A 177 -0.31 -1.24 20.78
CA ALA A 177 0.93 -1.86 21.22
C ALA A 177 0.95 -2.16 22.72
N ALA A 178 0.42 -1.27 23.56
CA ALA A 178 0.30 -1.49 25.00
C ALA A 178 -0.62 -2.68 25.36
N GLN A 179 -1.62 -2.96 24.52
CA GLN A 179 -2.47 -4.15 24.63
C GLN A 179 -1.83 -5.41 24.04
N GLY A 180 -0.58 -5.32 23.55
CA GLY A 180 0.11 -6.42 22.88
C GLY A 180 -0.37 -6.70 21.45
N ARG A 181 -1.18 -5.80 20.87
CA ARG A 181 -1.71 -5.84 19.50
C ARG A 181 -0.74 -5.11 18.55
N TYR A 182 0.46 -5.67 18.43
CA TYR A 182 1.57 -5.03 17.70
C TYR A 182 1.33 -4.91 16.20
N GLU A 183 0.79 -5.96 15.58
CA GLU A 183 0.55 -6.00 14.13
C GLU A 183 -0.46 -4.93 13.71
N GLU A 184 -1.51 -4.70 14.50
CA GLU A 184 -2.48 -3.62 14.27
C GLU A 184 -1.88 -2.24 14.48
N ALA A 185 -0.98 -2.09 15.45
CA ALA A 185 -0.22 -0.84 15.63
C ALA A 185 0.66 -0.55 14.41
N PHE A 186 1.35 -1.55 13.86
CA PHE A 186 2.14 -1.39 12.63
C PHE A 186 1.25 -1.06 11.45
N TYR A 187 0.15 -1.77 11.27
CA TYR A 187 -0.83 -1.51 10.23
C TYR A 187 -1.30 -0.05 10.21
N LYS A 188 -1.64 0.47 11.39
CA LYS A 188 -2.10 1.85 11.55
C LYS A 188 -1.01 2.88 11.23
N LEU A 189 0.24 2.64 11.66
CA LEU A 189 1.36 3.55 11.42
C LEU A 189 1.86 3.51 9.97
N SER A 190 1.92 2.33 9.37
CA SER A 190 2.30 2.13 7.96
C SER A 190 1.25 2.66 6.97
N GLY A 191 0.01 2.89 7.44
CA GLY A 191 -1.06 3.48 6.66
C GLY A 191 -0.95 4.98 6.41
N ILE A 192 -0.04 5.68 7.09
CA ILE A 192 0.17 7.11 6.91
C ILE A 192 0.91 7.35 5.58
N PRO A 193 0.36 8.17 4.67
CA PRO A 193 0.99 8.40 3.37
C PRO A 193 2.31 9.16 3.52
N GLU A 194 3.31 8.78 2.74
CA GLU A 194 4.63 9.45 2.72
C GLU A 194 4.52 10.93 2.36
N ALA A 195 3.53 11.28 1.53
CA ALA A 195 3.16 12.65 1.18
C ALA A 195 2.81 13.52 2.41
N SER A 196 2.42 12.92 3.54
CA SER A 196 2.29 13.56 4.85
C SER A 196 3.64 13.50 5.59
N SER A 197 4.69 14.09 5.00
CA SER A 197 6.11 13.86 5.37
C SER A 197 6.42 14.01 6.87
N ALA A 198 5.88 15.04 7.51
CA ALA A 198 6.05 15.25 8.95
C ALA A 198 5.39 14.15 9.78
N CYS A 199 4.15 13.76 9.45
CA CYS A 199 3.46 12.71 10.18
C CYS A 199 4.07 11.34 9.91
N TYR A 200 4.43 11.07 8.66
CA TYR A 200 5.12 9.87 8.25
C TYR A 200 6.43 9.69 9.03
N SER A 201 7.23 10.75 9.16
CA SER A 201 8.47 10.72 9.94
C SER A 201 8.22 10.41 11.42
N LYS A 202 7.19 11.04 12.03
CA LYS A 202 6.78 10.75 13.41
C LYS A 202 6.32 9.29 13.58
N ALA A 203 5.55 8.77 12.61
CA ALA A 203 5.06 7.40 12.61
C ALA A 203 6.22 6.39 12.56
N ARG A 204 7.21 6.61 11.68
CA ARG A 204 8.40 5.76 11.64
C ARG A 204 9.18 5.77 12.95
N ALA A 205 9.31 6.94 13.58
CA ALA A 205 9.96 7.04 14.89
C ALA A 205 9.18 6.25 15.96
N ALA A 206 7.84 6.25 15.91
CA ALA A 206 6.99 5.48 16.81
C ALA A 206 7.05 3.95 16.56
N ILE A 207 7.29 3.51 15.32
CA ILE A 207 7.41 2.08 14.97
C ILE A 207 8.59 1.43 15.72
N ILE A 208 9.74 2.11 15.82
CA ILE A 208 10.97 1.55 16.39
C ILE A 208 10.77 0.95 17.80
N PRO A 209 10.28 1.70 18.80
CA PRO A 209 10.06 1.15 20.14
C PRO A 209 8.93 0.09 20.18
N ILE A 210 7.94 0.18 19.30
CA ILE A 210 6.86 -0.82 19.21
C ILE A 210 7.42 -2.15 18.64
N TYR A 211 8.25 -2.07 17.61
CA TYR A 211 8.96 -3.20 17.01
C TYR A 211 9.84 -3.90 18.05
N LYS A 212 10.60 -3.13 18.83
CA LYS A 212 11.43 -3.68 19.91
C LYS A 212 10.59 -4.49 20.92
N LYS A 213 9.44 -3.96 21.35
CA LYS A 213 8.52 -4.70 22.25
C LYS A 213 7.94 -5.96 21.59
N HIS A 214 7.62 -5.88 20.31
CA HIS A 214 7.10 -7.01 19.54
C HIS A 214 8.12 -8.16 19.47
N ILE A 215 9.35 -7.89 19.02
CA ILE A 215 10.39 -8.92 18.90
C ILE A 215 10.79 -9.50 20.26
N ASP A 216 10.74 -8.70 21.32
CA ASP A 216 11.01 -9.17 22.69
C ASP A 216 9.92 -10.14 23.17
N LYS A 217 8.64 -9.82 22.91
CA LYS A 217 7.53 -10.74 23.20
C LYS A 217 7.63 -12.02 22.37
N MET A 218 7.90 -11.91 21.07
CA MET A 218 8.04 -13.06 20.18
C MET A 218 9.21 -13.95 20.58
N CYS A 219 10.34 -13.36 20.99
CA CYS A 219 11.48 -14.11 21.51
C CYS A 219 11.07 -15.00 22.69
N GLN A 220 10.37 -14.45 23.68
CA GLN A 220 9.92 -15.21 24.85
C GLN A 220 8.97 -16.34 24.49
N VAL A 221 8.00 -16.07 23.61
CA VAL A 221 7.03 -17.08 23.13
C VAL A 221 7.75 -18.21 22.41
N ARG A 222 8.60 -17.88 21.42
CA ARG A 222 9.32 -18.90 20.63
C ARG A 222 10.34 -19.67 21.43
N LEU A 223 11.01 -19.03 22.39
CA LEU A 223 11.90 -19.74 23.30
C LEU A 223 11.13 -20.76 24.16
N MET A 224 9.93 -20.42 24.64
CA MET A 224 9.08 -21.35 25.39
C MET A 224 8.57 -22.51 24.52
N GLU A 225 8.14 -22.23 23.29
CA GLU A 225 7.74 -23.25 22.33
C GLU A 225 8.89 -24.21 22.00
N ALA A 226 10.08 -23.68 21.74
CA ALA A 226 11.28 -24.49 21.48
C ALA A 226 11.67 -25.36 22.69
N LYS A 227 11.58 -24.82 23.92
CA LYS A 227 11.79 -25.59 25.16
C LYS A 227 10.79 -26.74 25.29
N THR A 228 9.52 -26.49 24.94
CA THR A 228 8.46 -27.50 24.98
C THR A 228 8.69 -28.59 23.93
N ALA A 229 9.07 -28.21 22.71
CA ALA A 229 9.40 -29.15 21.63
C ALA A 229 10.59 -30.05 22.02
N TRP A 230 11.64 -29.47 22.61
CA TRP A 230 12.78 -30.22 23.11
C TRP A 230 12.41 -31.16 24.27
N ALA A 231 11.59 -30.70 25.21
CA ALA A 231 11.15 -31.50 26.35
C ALA A 231 10.31 -32.72 25.92
N ALA A 232 9.57 -32.61 24.80
CA ALA A 232 8.77 -33.72 24.27
C ALA A 232 9.63 -34.85 23.67
N SER A 233 10.75 -34.52 23.03
CA SER A 233 11.65 -35.50 22.39
C SER A 233 13.10 -35.06 22.48
N GLN A 234 13.87 -35.59 23.43
CA GLN A 234 15.29 -35.25 23.62
C GLN A 234 16.22 -36.02 22.68
N ASN A 235 15.95 -35.94 21.37
CA ASN A 235 16.71 -36.58 20.30
C ASN A 235 16.89 -35.59 19.12
N TYR A 236 17.53 -36.05 18.04
CA TYR A 236 17.77 -35.20 16.86
C TYR A 236 16.50 -34.55 16.31
N GLU A 237 15.38 -35.29 16.24
CA GLU A 237 14.11 -34.76 15.75
C GLU A 237 13.57 -33.60 16.60
N GLY A 238 13.63 -33.71 17.93
CA GLY A 238 13.23 -32.61 18.81
C GLY A 238 14.20 -31.44 18.77
N ALA A 239 15.50 -31.69 18.56
CA ALA A 239 16.51 -30.64 18.34
C ALA A 239 16.27 -29.86 17.04
N THR A 240 15.88 -30.53 15.96
CA THR A 240 15.49 -29.90 14.69
C THR A 240 14.24 -29.05 14.88
N LYS A 241 13.17 -29.59 15.47
CA LYS A 241 11.94 -28.84 15.76
C LYS A 241 12.19 -27.59 16.62
N ALA A 242 13.01 -27.72 17.67
CA ALA A 242 13.40 -26.58 18.49
C ALA A 242 14.24 -25.57 17.69
N GLY A 243 15.18 -26.04 16.86
CA GLY A 243 16.00 -25.21 15.97
C GLY A 243 15.16 -24.39 14.99
N ASP A 244 14.18 -25.01 14.33
CA ASP A 244 13.27 -24.35 13.38
C ASP A 244 12.50 -23.19 14.05
N ILE A 245 12.04 -23.38 15.28
CA ILE A 245 11.35 -22.36 16.07
C ILE A 245 12.31 -21.23 16.46
N LEU A 246 13.48 -21.57 17.02
CA LEU A 246 14.47 -20.61 17.49
C LEU A 246 15.07 -19.79 16.35
N SER A 247 15.15 -20.37 15.16
CA SER A 247 15.62 -19.68 13.95
C SER A 247 14.69 -18.54 13.51
N GLN A 248 13.49 -18.43 14.06
CA GLN A 248 12.58 -17.33 13.74
C GLN A 248 12.72 -16.16 14.73
N ILE A 249 13.63 -16.24 15.70
CA ILE A 249 13.84 -15.20 16.70
C ILE A 249 14.75 -14.11 16.13
N ASP A 250 14.31 -12.86 16.19
CA ASP A 250 15.12 -11.70 15.85
C ASP A 250 16.31 -11.59 16.83
N PRO A 251 17.57 -11.56 16.36
CA PRO A 251 18.75 -11.49 17.20
C PRO A 251 18.87 -10.17 17.98
N ASN A 252 18.12 -9.13 17.60
CA ASN A 252 18.04 -7.87 18.33
C ASN A 252 17.05 -7.92 19.50
N SER A 253 16.35 -9.04 19.70
CA SER A 253 15.48 -9.23 20.85
C SER A 253 16.26 -9.29 22.17
N SER A 254 15.64 -8.86 23.27
CA SER A 254 16.30 -8.81 24.58
C SER A 254 16.58 -10.21 25.16
N CYS A 255 15.84 -11.23 24.72
CA CYS A 255 15.99 -12.60 25.20
C CYS A 255 16.98 -13.45 24.37
N TYR A 256 17.65 -12.85 23.38
CA TYR A 256 18.52 -13.61 22.47
C TYR A 256 19.70 -14.29 23.17
N GLN A 257 20.16 -13.75 24.32
CA GLN A 257 21.18 -14.41 25.13
C GLN A 257 20.67 -15.71 25.76
N ASP A 258 19.39 -15.78 26.13
CA ASP A 258 18.75 -16.99 26.67
C ASP A 258 18.58 -18.04 25.56
N VAL A 259 18.26 -17.59 24.34
CA VAL A 259 18.23 -18.44 23.14
C VAL A 259 19.58 -19.10 22.94
N LYS A 260 20.68 -18.33 22.91
CA LYS A 260 22.05 -18.88 22.77
C LYS A 260 22.40 -19.87 23.88
N THR A 261 21.96 -19.59 25.11
CA THR A 261 22.18 -20.49 26.25
C THR A 261 21.45 -21.82 26.06
N PHE A 262 20.17 -21.76 25.69
CA PHE A 262 19.36 -22.95 25.43
C PHE A 262 19.88 -23.76 24.23
N VAL A 263 20.37 -23.05 23.22
CA VAL A 263 21.08 -23.62 22.06
C VAL A 263 22.28 -24.45 22.50
N GLY A 264 23.12 -23.89 23.37
CA GLY A 264 24.25 -24.63 23.95
C GLY A 264 23.83 -25.87 24.74
N GLN A 265 22.64 -25.89 25.34
CA GLN A 265 22.12 -27.06 26.08
C GLN A 265 21.72 -28.18 25.12
N ILE A 266 20.93 -27.89 24.08
CA ILE A 266 20.53 -28.86 23.07
C ILE A 266 21.78 -29.47 22.39
N SER A 267 22.73 -28.62 22.00
CA SER A 267 23.97 -29.05 21.33
C SER A 267 24.79 -30.04 22.14
N LYS A 268 24.81 -29.91 23.48
CA LYS A 268 25.51 -30.87 24.37
C LYS A 268 24.79 -32.20 24.50
N SER A 269 23.48 -32.22 24.28
CA SER A 269 22.66 -33.43 24.39
C SER A 269 22.63 -34.28 23.12
N ILE A 270 23.04 -33.73 21.98
CA ILE A 270 23.11 -34.43 20.68
C ILE A 270 24.57 -34.81 20.34
N LYS A 271 24.79 -35.85 19.50
CA LYS A 271 26.14 -36.38 19.17
C LYS A 271 26.91 -35.45 18.21
N GLU A 272 28.24 -35.50 18.23
CA GLU A 272 29.17 -34.53 17.59
C GLU A 272 28.92 -34.21 16.10
N ASN A 273 28.47 -35.16 15.28
CA ASN A 273 28.22 -34.92 13.85
C ASN A 273 26.99 -34.03 13.57
N ASP A 274 26.01 -34.00 14.47
CA ASP A 274 24.78 -33.20 14.33
C ASP A 274 24.98 -31.73 14.74
N THR A 275 26.05 -31.45 15.51
CA THR A 275 26.39 -30.12 16.04
C THR A 275 26.83 -29.12 14.96
N ARG A 276 27.33 -29.60 13.80
CA ARG A 276 27.93 -28.74 12.77
C ARG A 276 26.87 -28.00 11.95
N GLU A 277 25.78 -28.68 11.63
CA GLU A 277 24.61 -28.15 10.93
C GLU A 277 23.87 -27.14 11.82
N TRP A 278 23.75 -27.46 13.10
CA TRP A 278 23.08 -26.62 14.10
C TRP A 278 23.84 -25.30 14.37
N ASN A 279 25.17 -25.34 14.45
CA ASN A 279 26.00 -24.14 14.61
C ASN A 279 26.01 -23.23 13.36
N PHE A 280 25.63 -23.73 12.17
CA PHE A 280 25.58 -22.94 10.94
C PHE A 280 24.34 -22.04 10.88
N ILE A 281 23.17 -22.56 11.24
CA ILE A 281 21.89 -21.83 11.22
C ILE A 281 21.95 -20.55 12.07
N PHE A 282 22.53 -20.63 13.28
CA PHE A 282 22.61 -19.48 14.19
C PHE A 282 23.75 -18.49 13.86
N LYS A 283 24.79 -18.92 13.15
CA LYS A 283 25.86 -18.00 12.69
C LYS A 283 25.37 -17.07 11.59
N GLN A 284 24.48 -17.55 10.71
CA GLN A 284 23.95 -16.75 9.61
C GLN A 284 23.05 -15.62 10.10
N GLN A 285 22.34 -15.79 11.22
CA GLN A 285 21.45 -14.76 11.79
C GLN A 285 22.17 -13.55 12.38
N GLN A 286 23.42 -13.70 12.83
CA GLN A 286 24.19 -12.59 13.39
C GLN A 286 24.65 -11.57 12.33
N ALA A 287 24.62 -11.92 11.05
CA ALA A 287 25.15 -11.07 9.98
C ALA A 287 24.19 -9.96 9.51
N ASP A 288 22.89 -10.04 9.82
CA ASP A 288 21.84 -9.21 9.19
C ASP A 288 21.25 -8.10 10.10
N ALA A 289 22.00 -7.61 11.09
CA ALA A 289 21.48 -6.69 12.10
C ALA A 289 21.69 -5.19 11.80
N ASP A 290 20.98 -4.66 10.79
CA ASP A 290 20.78 -3.21 10.63
C ASP A 290 19.40 -2.79 11.18
N VAL A 291 19.36 -2.47 12.48
CA VAL A 291 18.14 -2.30 13.31
C VAL A 291 17.13 -1.27 12.77
N LEU A 292 17.59 -0.17 12.18
CA LEU A 292 16.71 0.95 11.80
C LEU A 292 15.98 0.69 10.47
N LYS A 293 16.70 0.13 9.49
CA LYS A 293 16.14 -0.21 8.17
C LYS A 293 15.27 -1.46 8.29
N SER A 294 15.68 -2.44 9.10
CA SER A 294 14.94 -3.68 9.32
C SER A 294 13.62 -3.44 10.08
N ALA A 295 13.58 -2.58 11.11
CA ALA A 295 12.37 -2.41 11.90
C ALA A 295 11.18 -1.88 11.09
N TYR A 296 11.41 -0.88 10.22
CA TYR A 296 10.35 -0.33 9.38
C TYR A 296 9.91 -1.30 8.29
N THR A 297 10.86 -1.94 7.59
CA THR A 297 10.52 -2.91 6.54
C THR A 297 9.85 -4.16 7.12
N ALA A 298 10.29 -4.64 8.28
CA ALA A 298 9.69 -5.76 8.99
C ALA A 298 8.29 -5.38 9.49
N ALA A 299 8.12 -4.22 10.13
CA ALA A 299 6.79 -3.74 10.56
C ALA A 299 5.82 -3.62 9.37
N ALA A 300 6.27 -3.10 8.23
CA ALA A 300 5.48 -3.05 7.01
C ALA A 300 5.15 -4.45 6.48
N ALA A 301 6.07 -5.41 6.54
CA ALA A 301 5.82 -6.79 6.16
C ALA A 301 4.77 -7.45 7.08
N TYR A 302 4.83 -7.24 8.40
CA TYR A 302 3.80 -7.70 9.34
C TYR A 302 2.44 -7.07 9.05
N ALA A 303 2.40 -5.76 8.79
CA ALA A 303 1.18 -5.06 8.41
C ALA A 303 0.57 -5.61 7.10
N ASN A 304 1.40 -5.92 6.11
CA ASN A 304 0.97 -6.46 4.83
C ASN A 304 0.54 -7.93 4.93
N ALA A 305 1.18 -8.74 5.77
CA ALA A 305 0.81 -10.14 5.99
C ALA A 305 -0.58 -10.30 6.62
N GLN A 306 -1.05 -9.28 7.34
CA GLN A 306 -2.41 -9.23 7.87
C GLN A 306 -3.46 -8.71 6.87
N GLN A 307 -3.05 -8.16 5.71
CA GLN A 307 -4.02 -7.72 4.73
C GLN A 307 -4.66 -8.92 4.01
N PRO A 308 -5.98 -8.92 3.80
CA PRO A 308 -6.63 -9.94 2.97
C PRO A 308 -6.06 -9.89 1.55
N ALA A 309 -6.00 -11.06 0.89
CA ALA A 309 -5.49 -11.19 -0.47
C ALA A 309 -6.23 -10.30 -1.51
N ALA A 310 -7.45 -9.87 -1.18
CA ALA A 310 -8.19 -8.84 -1.89
C ALA A 310 -8.64 -7.75 -0.91
N VAL A 311 -8.31 -6.48 -1.18
CA VAL A 311 -8.83 -5.36 -0.39
C VAL A 311 -10.32 -5.19 -0.61
N ILE A 312 -11.07 -5.25 0.47
CA ILE A 312 -12.49 -4.89 0.50
C ILE A 312 -12.58 -3.41 0.88
N TYR A 313 -12.97 -2.57 -0.08
CA TYR A 313 -13.14 -1.15 0.19
C TYR A 313 -14.44 -0.87 0.96
N ASN A 314 -14.31 -0.16 2.08
CA ASN A 314 -15.42 0.33 2.88
C ASN A 314 -15.89 1.68 2.35
N VAL A 315 -16.95 1.67 1.55
CA VAL A 315 -17.59 2.89 1.02
C VAL A 315 -18.96 3.17 1.67
N LYS A 316 -19.25 2.50 2.79
CA LYS A 316 -20.54 2.63 3.48
C LYS A 316 -20.73 4.06 4.00
N GLY A 317 -21.88 4.66 3.70
CA GLY A 317 -22.20 6.04 4.09
C GLY A 317 -21.55 7.12 3.21
N TRP A 318 -20.95 6.75 2.09
CA TRP A 318 -20.46 7.72 1.11
C TRP A 318 -21.62 8.30 0.30
N TRP A 319 -22.65 7.49 0.05
CA TRP A 319 -23.98 7.83 -0.47
C TRP A 319 -25.06 7.24 0.44
#